data_AF-A0AAW5MQZ4-F1
#
_entry.id   AF-A0AAW5MQZ4-F1
#
_cell.length_a   1.000
_cell.length_b   1.000
_cell.length_c   1.000
_cell.angle_alpha   90.00
_cell.angle_beta   90.00
_cell.angle_gamma   90.00
#
_symmetry.space_group_name_H-M   'P 1'
#
loop_
_entity.id
_entity.type
_entity.pdbx_description
1 polymer ?
#
loop_
_entity_poly.entity_id
_entity_poly.type
_entity_poly.pdbx_seq_one_letter_code
_entity_poly.pdbx_strand_id
1 'polypeptide(L)'
;SGTDGLLGAVLVDVKGFSEQDEESQDLQLEARVAGCRTLQLGKSDIVLFPYPGFQSGFVEVNDSSQGNQQGTTNIINGAGNRELMLLPGKLRYREVSASFNYNYIGRLLLPAAVKKFPIVGLNSAMLLVAED
;
A
#
# COMPACT_ATOMS: atom_id res chain seq x y z
N SER A 1 -12.83 -19.40 29.47
CA SER A 1 -11.72 -20.36 29.35
C SER A 1 -10.49 -19.58 28.94
N GLY A 2 -9.68 -19.18 29.92
CA GLY A 2 -8.48 -18.38 29.67
C GLY A 2 -7.40 -19.30 29.12
N THR A 3 -7.11 -19.20 27.83
CA THR A 3 -5.78 -19.60 27.37
C THR A 3 -4.84 -18.56 27.96
N ASP A 4 -4.17 -18.92 29.04
CA ASP A 4 -2.94 -18.25 29.47
C ASP A 4 -1.91 -18.54 28.37
N GLY A 5 -2.10 -17.83 27.27
CA GLY A 5 -1.57 -18.14 25.98
C GLY A 5 -0.16 -17.63 25.97
N LEU A 6 0.78 -18.52 25.77
CA LEU A 6 2.12 -18.17 25.40
C LEU A 6 2.08 -17.40 24.07
N LEU A 7 2.00 -16.07 24.12
CA LEU A 7 1.76 -15.19 22.96
C LEU A 7 3.09 -14.71 22.37
N GLY A 8 3.16 -14.72 21.05
CA GLY A 8 4.06 -13.86 20.27
C GLY A 8 3.29 -12.64 19.75
N ALA A 9 3.98 -11.82 18.96
CA ALA A 9 3.34 -10.70 18.29
C ALA A 9 3.92 -10.44 16.90
N VAL A 10 3.11 -9.88 16.01
CA VAL A 10 3.55 -9.39 14.70
C VAL A 10 3.31 -7.89 14.66
N LEU A 11 4.37 -7.12 14.46
CA LEU A 11 4.29 -5.68 14.22
C LEU A 11 4.37 -5.44 12.70
N VAL A 12 3.34 -4.81 12.16
CA VAL A 12 3.30 -4.34 10.77
C VAL A 12 3.50 -2.82 10.79
N ASP A 13 4.52 -2.34 10.08
CA ASP A 13 4.88 -0.91 10.00
C ASP A 13 4.85 -0.50 8.52
N VAL A 14 3.94 0.41 8.18
CA VAL A 14 3.74 0.89 6.82
C VAL A 14 4.57 2.13 6.58
N LYS A 15 5.60 2.03 5.75
CA LYS A 15 6.39 3.17 5.24
C LYS A 15 5.79 3.64 3.92
N GLY A 16 5.11 4.79 3.96
CA GLY A 16 4.70 5.48 2.74
C GLY A 16 5.85 6.32 2.17
N PHE A 17 6.18 6.12 0.90
CA PHE A 17 7.14 6.96 0.19
C PHE A 17 6.41 8.11 -0.48
N SER A 18 6.24 9.22 0.25
CA SER A 18 5.99 10.53 -0.38
C SER A 18 6.40 11.63 0.58
N GLU A 19 7.67 12.06 0.44
CA GLU A 19 8.17 13.30 1.03
C GLU A 19 7.77 14.53 0.19
N GLN A 20 7.14 14.33 -0.98
CA GLN A 20 6.81 15.42 -1.91
C GLN A 20 5.30 15.67 -2.11
N ASP A 21 4.43 14.72 -1.74
CA ASP A 21 2.99 14.87 -1.91
C ASP A 21 2.27 14.73 -0.56
N GLU A 22 1.81 15.85 -0.01
CA GLU A 22 0.92 15.90 1.17
C GLU A 22 -0.45 15.23 0.90
N GLU A 23 -0.75 14.89 -0.36
CA GLU A 23 -2.02 14.33 -0.81
C GLU A 23 -2.09 12.79 -0.84
N SER A 24 -1.03 12.05 -0.49
CA SER A 24 -1.05 10.56 -0.47
C SER A 24 -1.91 9.95 0.66
N GLN A 25 -3.02 10.60 1.03
CA GLN A 25 -4.03 10.14 1.99
C GLN A 25 -4.76 8.87 1.53
N ASP A 26 -4.60 8.51 0.25
CA ASP A 26 -5.32 7.41 -0.40
C ASP A 26 -4.60 6.05 -0.40
N LEU A 27 -3.43 5.95 0.23
CA LEU A 27 -2.75 4.67 0.38
C LEU A 27 -3.56 3.75 1.30
N GLN A 28 -4.16 2.70 0.74
CA GLN A 28 -4.90 1.70 1.50
C GLN A 28 -4.28 0.31 1.31
N LEU A 29 -3.92 -0.33 2.41
CA LEU A 29 -3.45 -1.71 2.44
C LEU A 29 -4.32 -2.55 3.35
N GLU A 30 -4.35 -3.85 3.13
CA GLU A 30 -5.00 -4.80 4.01
C GLU A 30 -3.96 -5.71 4.65
N ALA A 31 -3.93 -5.75 5.98
CA ALA A 31 -3.12 -6.70 6.73
C ALA A 31 -4.00 -7.74 7.42
N ARG A 32 -3.64 -9.01 7.23
CA ARG A 32 -4.30 -10.15 7.84
C ARG A 32 -3.27 -11.03 8.52
N VAL A 33 -3.53 -11.37 9.78
CA VAL A 33 -2.70 -12.27 10.58
C VAL A 33 -3.55 -13.43 11.05
N ALA A 34 -3.01 -14.65 11.03
CA ALA A 34 -3.72 -15.83 11.50
C ALA A 34 -4.26 -15.64 12.93
N GLY A 35 -5.55 -15.92 13.13
CA GLY A 35 -6.23 -15.73 14.42
C GLY A 35 -6.65 -14.28 14.71
N CYS A 36 -6.36 -13.32 13.83
CA CYS A 36 -6.76 -11.93 13.94
C CYS A 36 -7.78 -11.53 12.87
N ARG A 37 -8.52 -10.43 13.12
CA ARG A 37 -9.32 -9.78 12.08
C ARG A 37 -8.41 -9.10 11.05
N THR A 38 -8.87 -9.04 9.81
CA THR A 38 -8.25 -8.19 8.79
C THR A 38 -8.38 -6.72 9.21
N LEU A 39 -7.31 -5.95 9.00
CA LEU A 39 -7.28 -4.52 9.26
C LEU A 39 -6.86 -3.78 7.99
N GLN A 40 -7.57 -2.69 7.68
CA GLN A 40 -7.13 -1.73 6.69
C GLN A 40 -6.10 -0.79 7.32
N LEU A 41 -5.01 -0.55 6.61
CA LEU A 41 -3.86 0.25 7.02
C LEU A 41 -3.66 1.41 6.04
N GLY A 42 -3.45 2.60 6.59
CA GLY A 42 -3.12 3.82 5.86
C GLY A 42 -1.60 4.08 5.77
N LYS A 43 -1.25 5.26 5.23
CA LYS A 43 0.12 5.77 5.20
C LYS A 43 0.66 5.94 6.63
N SER A 44 1.87 5.45 6.89
CA SER A 44 2.56 5.59 8.18
C SER A 44 1.89 4.87 9.35
N ASP A 45 0.94 3.97 9.09
CA ASP A 45 0.30 3.17 10.12
C ASP A 45 1.25 2.11 10.69
N ILE A 46 1.20 1.95 12.01
CA ILE A 46 1.92 0.92 12.74
C ILE A 46 0.91 0.13 13.57
N VAL A 47 0.79 -1.17 13.30
CA VAL A 47 -0.22 -2.03 13.93
C VAL A 47 0.41 -3.29 14.48
N LEU A 48 0.02 -3.63 15.71
CA LEU A 48 0.48 -4.81 16.42
C LEU A 48 -0.64 -5.86 16.46
N PHE A 49 -0.34 -7.05 15.96
CA PHE A 49 -1.22 -8.21 15.98
C PHE A 49 -0.76 -9.21 17.04
N PRO A 50 -1.63 -9.64 17.97
CA PRO A 50 -1.32 -10.77 18.83
C PRO A 50 -1.20 -12.05 17.98
N TYR A 51 -0.21 -12.89 18.30
CA TYR A 51 0.04 -14.11 17.53
C TYR A 51 0.16 -15.31 18.47
N PRO A 52 -0.55 -16.42 18.22
CA PRO A 52 -0.43 -17.61 19.06
C PRO A 52 0.97 -18.24 18.92
N GLY A 53 1.66 -18.43 20.03
CA GLY A 53 2.96 -19.09 20.04
C GLY A 53 2.87 -20.57 19.67
N PHE A 54 3.96 -21.12 19.11
CA PHE A 54 4.09 -22.53 18.70
C PHE A 54 3.03 -23.03 17.71
N GLN A 55 2.32 -22.13 17.05
CA GLN A 55 1.38 -22.47 15.99
C GLN A 55 1.90 -21.93 14.66
N SER A 56 1.87 -22.78 13.63
CA SER A 56 2.10 -22.32 12.26
C SER A 56 0.86 -21.57 11.79
N GLY A 57 1.09 -20.41 11.19
CA GLY A 57 0.04 -19.60 10.59
C GLY A 57 0.68 -18.64 9.61
N PHE A 58 0.02 -17.51 9.38
CA PHE A 58 0.44 -16.60 8.32
C PHE A 58 0.30 -15.13 8.71
N VAL A 59 1.04 -14.31 7.98
CA VAL A 59 0.86 -12.87 7.86
C VAL A 59 0.77 -12.55 6.38
N GLU A 60 -0.32 -11.92 5.99
CA GLU A 60 -0.61 -11.53 4.63
C GLU A 60 -0.82 -10.02 4.60
N VAL A 61 -0.17 -9.36 3.64
CA VAL A 61 -0.35 -7.94 3.38
C VAL A 61 -0.67 -7.77 1.91
N ASN A 62 -1.83 -7.20 1.62
CA ASN A 62 -2.33 -6.98 0.27
C ASN A 62 -2.63 -5.51 0.04
N ASP A 63 -2.69 -5.15 -1.23
CA ASP A 63 -3.13 -3.84 -1.67
C ASP A 63 -4.66 -3.77 -1.60
N SER A 64 -5.20 -2.69 -1.05
CA SER A 64 -6.64 -2.41 -1.15
C SER A 64 -6.90 -1.56 -2.39
N SER A 65 -7.52 -2.16 -3.41
CA SER A 65 -8.08 -1.40 -4.54
C SER A 65 -9.47 -0.83 -4.24
N GLN A 66 -9.93 -0.89 -3.00
CA GLN A 66 -11.32 -0.63 -2.63
C GLN A 66 -11.60 0.88 -2.51
N GLY A 67 -11.68 1.58 -3.64
CA GLY A 67 -12.28 2.92 -3.69
C GLY A 67 -11.62 3.94 -4.58
N ASN A 68 -10.41 3.70 -5.11
CA ASN A 68 -9.70 4.73 -5.87
C ASN A 68 -9.73 4.48 -7.39
N GLN A 69 -10.58 5.23 -8.10
CA GLN A 69 -10.65 5.21 -9.57
C GLN A 69 -9.59 6.13 -10.22
N GLN A 70 -8.90 6.95 -9.42
CA GLN A 70 -7.99 8.00 -9.91
C GLN A 70 -6.50 7.68 -9.65
N GLY A 71 -6.19 6.52 -9.06
CA GLY A 71 -4.81 6.09 -8.85
C GLY A 71 -4.68 4.62 -8.50
N THR A 72 -3.44 4.16 -8.48
CA THR A 72 -3.07 2.77 -8.23
C THR A 72 -2.05 2.74 -7.10
N THR A 73 -2.43 2.16 -5.98
CA THR A 73 -1.48 1.76 -4.94
C THR A 73 -0.58 0.67 -5.51
N ASN A 74 0.71 0.73 -5.19
CA ASN A 74 1.69 -0.28 -5.55
C ASN A 74 2.53 -0.57 -4.32
N ILE A 75 2.48 -1.82 -3.86
CA ILE A 75 3.32 -2.28 -2.75
C ILE A 75 4.69 -2.66 -3.33
N ILE A 76 5.72 -1.96 -2.88
CA ILE A 76 7.11 -2.15 -3.31
C ILE A 76 7.76 -3.26 -2.48
N ASN A 77 7.44 -3.34 -1.19
CA ASN A 77 8.02 -4.33 -0.28
C ASN A 77 7.01 -4.74 0.81
N GLY A 78 7.15 -5.96 1.32
CA GLY A 78 6.35 -6.45 2.44
C GLY A 78 4.97 -6.98 2.07
N ALA A 79 4.62 -7.04 0.77
CA ALA A 79 3.40 -7.66 0.26
C ALA A 79 3.43 -9.20 0.35
N GLY A 80 2.24 -9.78 0.22
CA GLY A 80 2.03 -11.22 0.05
C GLY A 80 1.91 -11.99 1.35
N ASN A 81 1.49 -13.25 1.21
CA ASN A 81 1.33 -14.20 2.28
C ASN A 81 2.70 -14.80 2.68
N ARG A 82 3.01 -14.79 3.98
CA ARG A 82 4.17 -15.48 4.54
C ARG A 82 3.75 -16.34 5.72
N GLU A 83 4.06 -17.63 5.62
CA GLU A 83 3.96 -18.54 6.73
C GLU A 83 5.02 -18.24 7.79
N LEU A 84 4.62 -18.31 9.05
CA LEU A 84 5.52 -18.15 10.18
C LEU A 84 5.01 -18.93 11.39
N MET A 85 5.95 -19.25 12.28
CA MET A 85 5.68 -19.78 13.60
C MET A 85 6.52 -18.98 14.58
N LEU A 86 5.88 -18.42 15.61
CA LEU A 86 6.59 -17.65 16.62
C LEU A 86 6.73 -18.43 17.91
N LEU A 87 7.90 -18.31 18.51
CA LEU A 87 8.07 -18.67 19.90
C LEU A 87 7.36 -17.61 20.76
N PRO A 88 6.83 -18.00 21.91
CA PRO A 88 6.24 -17.06 22.87
C PRO A 88 7.24 -15.97 23.29
N GLY A 89 6.75 -14.74 23.46
CA GLY A 89 7.58 -13.57 23.77
C GLY A 89 8.43 -13.07 22.60
N LYS A 90 8.35 -13.69 21.41
CA LYS A 90 9.00 -13.17 20.20
C LYS A 90 8.06 -12.26 19.43
N LEU A 91 8.65 -11.18 18.93
CA LEU A 91 8.00 -10.23 18.04
C LEU A 91 8.58 -10.38 16.63
N ARG A 92 7.70 -10.47 15.64
CA ARG A 92 8.08 -10.39 14.23
C ARG A 92 7.80 -8.99 13.71
N TYR A 93 8.83 -8.33 13.21
CA TYR A 93 8.68 -7.06 12.50
C TYR A 93 8.47 -7.31 11.01
N ARG A 94 7.47 -6.63 10.44
CA ARG A 94 7.12 -6.63 9.03
C ARG A 94 7.03 -5.18 8.56
N GLU A 95 8.08 -4.72 7.91
CA GLU A 95 8.05 -3.45 7.21
C GLU A 95 7.33 -3.61 5.88
N VAL A 96 6.42 -2.70 5.58
CA VAL A 96 5.65 -2.65 4.33
C VAL A 96 5.91 -1.31 3.69
N SER A 97 6.44 -1.34 2.47
CA SER A 97 6.74 -0.15 1.69
C SER A 97 5.77 -0.05 0.54
N ALA A 98 5.05 1.05 0.43
CA ALA A 98 4.09 1.25 -0.66
C ALA A 98 4.13 2.68 -1.21
N SER A 99 3.84 2.79 -2.49
CA SER A 99 3.74 4.04 -3.25
C SER A 99 2.36 4.15 -3.88
N PHE A 100 1.81 5.36 -3.94
CA PHE A 100 0.56 5.63 -4.64
C PHE A 100 0.85 6.40 -5.93
N ASN A 101 0.37 5.90 -7.07
CA ASN A 101 0.51 6.58 -8.35
C ASN A 101 -0.85 7.15 -8.79
N TYR A 102 -0.93 8.47 -9.02
CA TYR A 102 -2.12 9.10 -9.59
C TYR A 102 -2.17 8.90 -11.10
N ASN A 103 -3.31 8.44 -11.61
CA ASN A 103 -3.58 8.34 -13.03
C ASN A 103 -4.49 9.51 -13.44
N TYR A 104 -3.93 10.52 -14.10
CA TYR A 104 -4.71 11.64 -14.62
C TYR A 104 -5.07 11.42 -16.09
N ILE A 105 -6.38 11.43 -16.39
CA ILE A 105 -6.90 11.42 -17.76
C ILE A 105 -7.52 12.80 -18.02
N GLY A 106 -6.90 13.60 -18.89
CA GLY A 106 -7.39 14.94 -19.23
C GLY A 106 -7.00 15.37 -20.64
N ARG A 107 -7.75 16.34 -21.18
CA ARG A 107 -7.45 16.98 -22.48
C ARG A 107 -6.53 18.17 -22.24
N LEU A 108 -5.33 18.12 -22.83
CA LEU A 108 -4.43 19.27 -22.84
C LEU A 108 -4.90 20.25 -23.92
N LEU A 109 -5.51 21.37 -23.52
CA LEU A 109 -5.90 22.46 -24.43
C LEU A 109 -4.72 23.43 -24.60
N LEU A 110 -4.21 23.53 -25.81
CA LEU A 110 -3.07 24.38 -26.13
C LEU A 110 -3.54 25.67 -26.80
N PRO A 111 -3.05 26.84 -26.38
CA PRO A 111 -3.30 28.08 -27.11
C PRO A 111 -2.76 27.98 -28.54
N ALA A 112 -3.48 28.55 -29.52
CA ALA A 112 -3.13 28.45 -30.94
C ALA A 112 -1.69 28.91 -31.27
N ALA A 113 -1.13 29.82 -30.47
CA ALA A 113 0.25 30.30 -30.59
C ALA A 113 1.32 29.21 -30.30
N VAL A 114 0.97 28.17 -29.53
CA VAL A 114 1.88 27.12 -29.06
C VAL A 114 1.93 25.93 -30.03
N LYS A 115 1.00 25.85 -31.00
CA LYS A 115 0.98 24.80 -32.06
C LYS A 115 2.26 24.76 -32.92
N LYS A 116 3.06 25.83 -32.92
CA LYS A 116 4.33 25.91 -33.66
C LYS A 116 5.50 25.20 -32.98
N PHE A 117 5.36 24.85 -31.70
CA PHE A 117 6.43 24.20 -30.95
C PHE A 117 6.18 22.69 -30.85
N PRO A 118 7.20 21.85 -31.04
CA PRO A 118 7.06 20.42 -30.85
C PRO A 118 6.77 20.14 -29.38
N ILE A 119 5.63 19.51 -29.10
CA ILE A 119 5.23 19.12 -27.76
C ILE A 119 5.83 17.75 -27.49
N VAL A 120 6.87 17.73 -26.66
CA VAL A 120 7.44 16.48 -26.15
C VAL A 120 6.83 16.25 -24.78
N GLY A 121 5.85 15.35 -24.71
CA GLY A 121 5.39 14.86 -23.42
C GLY A 121 6.48 13.97 -22.79
N LEU A 122 6.86 14.28 -21.56
CA LEU A 122 7.63 13.35 -20.74
C LEU A 122 6.63 12.35 -20.15
N ASN A 123 6.78 11.06 -20.47
CA ASN A 123 5.85 9.97 -20.11
C ASN A 123 4.43 10.03 -20.75
N SER A 124 4.35 10.30 -22.06
CA SER A 124 3.10 10.49 -22.82
C SER A 124 2.24 9.25 -23.11
N ALA A 125 2.39 8.13 -22.38
CA ALA A 125 1.68 6.89 -22.73
C ALA A 125 0.13 7.04 -22.75
N MET A 126 -0.42 8.11 -22.15
CA MET A 126 -1.86 8.41 -22.14
C MET A 126 -2.19 9.88 -22.46
N LEU A 127 -1.48 10.52 -23.39
CA LEU A 127 -1.84 11.88 -23.82
C LEU A 127 -2.70 11.83 -25.09
N LEU A 128 -4.02 11.97 -24.92
CA LEU A 128 -4.95 12.15 -26.05
C LEU A 128 -4.89 13.62 -26.50
N VAL A 129 -4.07 13.87 -27.52
CA VAL A 129 -4.06 15.15 -28.23
C VAL A 129 -5.26 15.18 -29.16
N ALA A 130 -6.25 16.00 -28.84
CA ALA A 130 -7.41 16.19 -29.71
C ALA A 130 -7.17 17.42 -30.61
N GLU A 131 -7.15 17.16 -31.91
CA GLU A 131 -7.25 18.17 -32.97
C GLU A 131 -8.71 18.60 -33.09
N ASP A 132 -8.96 19.92 -33.02
CA ASP A 132 -10.22 20.50 -33.49
C ASP A 132 -10.15 20.69 -35.02
#